data_AF-A0A327RL14-F1
#
_entry.id   AF-A0A327RL14-F1
#
_cell.length_a   1.000
_cell.length_b   1.000
_cell.length_c   1.000
_cell.angle_alpha   90.00
_cell.angle_beta   90.00
_cell.angle_gamma   90.00
#
_symmetry.space_group_name_H-M   'P 1'
#
loop_
_entity.id
_entity.type
_entity.pdbx_description
1 polymer ?
#
loop_
_entity_poly.entity_id
_entity_poly.type
_entity_poly.pdbx_seq_one_letter_code
_entity_poly.pdbx_strand_id
1 'polypeptide(L)'
;MNDNIEKLFSDLQDQFDVHEPNTGHQQRFLEQLNHAKTQTKVASLKTSYWKPLLAVAASVALLLTITFNVKSDTIEKDLASVSPEMAETQHFFSNTITYELKKLNTVKSPETEKLVNDALLRLEQLEQEYQTLKLNLTESGKDQRVIYAMITNFQNRIDVLQSTLLQIEELKTLKQNNYETTL
;
A
#
# COMPACT_ATOMS: atom_id res chain seq x y z
N MET A 1 -62.86 -44.04 7.55
CA MET A 1 -61.48 -44.03 7.02
C MET A 1 -60.56 -45.01 7.76
N ASN A 2 -61.07 -46.01 8.50
CA ASN A 2 -60.27 -47.16 8.98
C ASN A 2 -60.38 -48.38 8.06
N ASP A 3 -61.45 -48.46 7.26
CA ASP A 3 -61.82 -49.67 6.52
C ASP A 3 -60.76 -50.16 5.51
N ASN A 4 -59.92 -49.26 4.99
CA ASN A 4 -58.86 -49.63 4.03
C ASN A 4 -57.64 -50.27 4.70
N ILE A 5 -57.27 -49.83 5.91
CA ILE A 5 -56.14 -50.42 6.65
C ILE A 5 -56.57 -51.75 7.26
N GLU A 6 -57.78 -51.82 7.80
CA GLU A 6 -58.36 -53.07 8.32
C GLU A 6 -58.44 -54.14 7.22
N LYS A 7 -58.87 -53.76 5.99
CA LYS A 7 -58.86 -54.65 4.83
C LYS A 7 -57.45 -55.12 4.46
N LEU A 8 -56.48 -54.21 4.40
CA LEU A 8 -55.10 -54.57 4.07
C LEU A 8 -54.50 -55.54 5.09
N PHE A 9 -54.74 -55.35 6.38
CA PHE A 9 -54.25 -56.27 7.41
C PHE A 9 -55.00 -57.61 7.38
N SER A 10 -56.32 -57.61 7.14
CA SER A 10 -57.10 -58.83 6.94
C SER A 10 -56.59 -59.65 5.75
N ASP A 11 -56.37 -59.02 4.61
CA ASP A 11 -55.94 -59.70 3.37
C ASP A 11 -54.50 -60.25 3.47
N LEU A 12 -53.69 -59.68 4.36
CA LEU A 12 -52.29 -60.06 4.56
C LEU A 12 -52.06 -60.87 5.85
N GLN A 13 -53.09 -61.10 6.67
CA GLN A 13 -52.97 -61.66 8.02
C GLN A 13 -52.23 -63.00 8.04
N ASP A 14 -52.52 -63.88 7.08
CA ASP A 14 -51.89 -65.21 6.98
C ASP A 14 -50.57 -65.22 6.20
N GLN A 15 -50.10 -64.05 5.72
CA GLN A 15 -48.88 -63.91 4.91
C GLN A 15 -47.67 -63.39 5.70
N PHE A 16 -47.83 -63.06 6.99
CA PHE A 16 -46.72 -62.53 7.80
C PHE A 16 -45.92 -63.61 8.54
N ASP A 17 -46.55 -64.73 8.92
CA ASP A 17 -45.91 -65.80 9.71
C ASP A 17 -45.27 -66.89 8.85
N VAL A 18 -44.71 -66.52 7.70
CA VAL A 18 -44.19 -67.50 6.72
C VAL A 18 -42.70 -67.81 6.95
N HIS A 19 -41.96 -66.92 7.62
CA HIS A 19 -40.52 -67.08 7.83
C HIS A 19 -40.03 -66.49 9.15
N GLU A 20 -39.37 -67.33 9.95
CA GLU A 20 -38.58 -66.86 11.09
C GLU A 20 -37.19 -66.40 10.62
N PRO A 21 -36.62 -65.35 11.24
CA PRO A 21 -35.28 -64.89 10.90
C PRO A 21 -34.23 -65.96 11.23
N ASN A 22 -33.17 -66.02 10.43
CA ASN A 22 -32.07 -66.96 10.64
C ASN A 22 -31.50 -66.87 12.07
N THR A 23 -31.04 -68.01 12.60
CA THR A 23 -30.43 -68.09 13.93
C THR A 23 -29.29 -67.07 14.08
N GLY A 24 -29.25 -66.39 15.23
CA GLY A 24 -28.28 -65.31 15.50
C GLY A 24 -28.69 -63.92 15.00
N HIS A 25 -29.89 -63.76 14.41
CA HIS A 25 -30.42 -62.44 14.02
C HIS A 25 -30.44 -61.44 15.19
N GLN A 26 -30.89 -61.86 16.39
CA GLN A 26 -30.95 -60.98 17.56
C GLN A 26 -29.55 -60.47 17.98
N GLN A 27 -28.54 -61.33 17.93
CA GLN A 27 -27.15 -60.94 18.23
C GLN A 27 -26.62 -59.96 17.19
N ARG A 28 -26.80 -60.23 15.90
CA ARG A 28 -26.42 -59.31 14.82
C ARG A 28 -27.14 -57.96 14.92
N PHE A 29 -28.42 -57.97 15.31
CA PHE A 29 -29.20 -56.76 15.54
C PHE A 29 -28.65 -55.95 16.73
N LEU A 30 -28.36 -56.61 17.86
CA LEU A 30 -27.74 -55.96 19.02
C LEU A 30 -26.33 -55.43 18.70
N GLU A 31 -25.56 -56.17 17.92
CA GLU A 31 -24.24 -55.77 17.46
C GLU A 31 -24.33 -54.52 16.56
N GLN A 32 -25.26 -54.48 15.61
CA GLN A 32 -25.55 -53.29 14.79
C GLN A 32 -26.00 -52.09 15.65
N LEU A 33 -26.86 -52.33 16.65
CA LEU A 33 -27.37 -51.28 17.55
C LEU A 33 -26.27 -50.72 18.46
N ASN A 34 -25.36 -51.57 18.94
CA ASN A 34 -24.20 -51.16 19.73
C ASN A 34 -23.09 -50.50 18.87
N HIS A 35 -22.94 -50.93 17.61
CA HIS A 35 -22.09 -50.24 16.63
C HIS A 35 -22.57 -48.82 16.35
N ALA A 36 -23.89 -48.60 16.29
CA ALA A 36 -24.46 -47.26 16.14
C ALA A 36 -24.22 -46.35 17.36
N LYS A 37 -24.07 -46.92 18.58
CA LYS A 37 -23.72 -46.16 19.80
C LYS A 37 -22.22 -45.87 19.97
N THR A 38 -21.34 -46.61 19.30
CA THR A 38 -19.87 -46.51 19.50
C THR A 38 -19.13 -45.70 18.41
N GLN A 39 -19.84 -45.20 17.39
CA GLN A 39 -19.28 -44.31 16.36
C GLN A 39 -19.72 -42.84 16.48
N THR A 40 -19.97 -42.36 17.69
CA THR A 40 -19.79 -40.94 18.01
C THR A 40 -18.60 -40.79 18.94
N LYS A 41 -17.40 -41.04 18.40
CA LYS A 41 -16.29 -40.19 18.82
C LYS A 41 -16.62 -38.80 18.31
N VAL A 42 -17.41 -38.05 19.09
CA VAL A 42 -17.25 -36.61 19.12
C VAL A 42 -15.77 -36.41 19.42
N ALA A 43 -14.97 -36.16 18.39
CA ALA A 43 -13.72 -35.46 18.60
C ALA A 43 -14.15 -34.25 19.41
N SER A 44 -13.79 -34.21 20.70
CA SER A 44 -13.97 -33.00 21.48
C SER A 44 -13.10 -31.99 20.75
N LEU A 45 -13.71 -31.22 19.86
CA LEU A 45 -13.13 -29.99 19.39
C LEU A 45 -13.10 -29.17 20.66
N LYS A 46 -11.99 -29.25 21.40
CA LYS A 46 -11.57 -28.13 22.22
C LYS A 46 -11.40 -27.01 21.19
N THR A 47 -12.49 -26.28 20.96
CA THR A 47 -12.48 -25.03 20.23
C THR A 47 -11.64 -24.11 21.09
N SER A 48 -10.35 -24.13 20.82
CA SER A 48 -9.44 -23.14 21.36
C SER A 48 -10.03 -21.80 20.94
N TYR A 49 -10.50 -21.00 21.90
CA TYR A 49 -11.09 -19.67 21.69
C TYR A 49 -10.15 -18.72 20.92
N TRP A 50 -8.91 -19.13 20.70
CA TRP A 50 -7.93 -18.49 19.84
C TRP A 50 -8.21 -18.64 18.35
N LYS A 51 -8.91 -19.70 17.89
CA LYS A 51 -9.22 -19.90 16.47
C LYS A 51 -10.15 -18.81 15.89
N PRO A 52 -11.28 -18.43 16.54
CA PRO A 52 -12.08 -17.30 16.07
C PRO A 52 -11.35 -15.95 16.24
N LEU A 53 -10.58 -15.75 17.32
CA LEU A 53 -9.78 -14.53 17.50
C LEU A 53 -8.69 -14.38 16.42
N LEU A 54 -8.05 -15.47 16.00
CA LEU A 54 -7.07 -15.48 14.92
C LEU A 54 -7.74 -15.19 13.58
N ALA A 55 -8.95 -15.70 13.33
CA ALA A 55 -9.71 -15.39 12.12
C ALA A 55 -10.11 -13.90 12.04
N VAL A 56 -10.52 -13.30 13.18
CA VAL A 56 -10.82 -11.86 13.27
C VAL A 56 -9.56 -11.02 13.15
N ALA A 57 -8.47 -11.40 13.84
CA ALA A 57 -7.20 -10.70 13.71
C ALA A 57 -6.66 -10.79 12.28
N ALA A 58 -6.81 -11.94 11.60
CA ALA A 58 -6.41 -12.12 10.21
C ALA A 58 -7.27 -11.28 9.26
N SER A 59 -8.58 -11.15 9.48
CA SER A 59 -9.43 -10.30 8.64
C SER A 59 -9.15 -8.81 8.85
N VAL A 60 -8.91 -8.37 10.08
CA VAL A 60 -8.47 -7.00 10.37
C VAL A 60 -7.09 -6.74 9.79
N ALA A 61 -6.13 -7.65 9.97
CA ALA A 61 -4.81 -7.54 9.36
C ALA A 61 -4.89 -7.53 7.83
N LEU A 62 -5.76 -8.33 7.21
CA LEU A 62 -5.99 -8.33 5.77
C LEU A 62 -6.58 -7.00 5.27
N LEU A 63 -7.55 -6.44 5.99
CA LEU A 63 -8.12 -5.13 5.66
C LEU A 63 -7.07 -4.02 5.82
N LEU A 64 -6.28 -4.06 6.88
CA LEU A 64 -5.17 -3.13 7.08
C LEU A 64 -4.10 -3.30 6.00
N THR A 65 -3.69 -4.52 5.66
CA THR A 65 -2.69 -4.74 4.61
C THR A 65 -3.21 -4.30 3.25
N ILE A 66 -4.46 -4.59 2.90
CA ILE A 66 -5.07 -4.09 1.65
C ILE A 66 -5.10 -2.56 1.65
N THR A 67 -5.63 -1.93 2.71
CA THR A 67 -5.70 -0.45 2.77
C THR A 67 -4.33 0.24 2.76
N PHE A 68 -3.31 -0.33 3.40
CA PHE A 68 -1.94 0.22 3.39
C PHE A 68 -1.11 -0.16 2.14
N ASN A 69 -1.45 -1.25 1.42
CA ASN A 69 -0.76 -1.68 0.18
C ASN A 69 -1.46 -1.22 -1.10
N VAL A 70 -2.64 -0.62 -1.03
CA VAL A 70 -3.21 0.12 -2.17
C VAL A 70 -2.43 1.44 -2.28
N LYS A 71 -1.19 1.35 -2.75
CA LYS A 71 -0.60 2.46 -3.49
C LYS A 71 -1.28 2.40 -4.85
N SER A 72 -2.26 3.28 -5.04
CA SER A 72 -2.69 3.57 -6.40
C SER A 72 -1.44 4.01 -7.16
N ASP A 73 -1.03 3.26 -8.17
CA ASP A 73 -0.16 3.77 -9.23
C ASP A 73 -0.98 4.83 -9.98
N THR A 74 -1.25 5.95 -9.31
CA THR A 74 -1.73 7.15 -9.98
C THR A 74 -0.63 7.47 -10.97
N ILE A 75 -0.97 7.45 -12.25
CA ILE A 75 -0.12 8.00 -13.31
C ILE A 75 0.10 9.47 -12.92
N GLU A 76 1.15 9.73 -12.17
CA GLU A 76 1.49 11.07 -11.67
C GLU A 76 1.83 11.90 -12.89
N LYS A 77 0.91 12.80 -13.25
CA LYS A 77 1.16 13.76 -14.31
C LYS A 77 2.20 14.75 -13.82
N ASP A 78 3.30 14.83 -14.55
CA ASP A 78 4.28 15.90 -14.40
C ASP A 78 4.10 16.94 -15.50
N LEU A 79 4.96 17.97 -15.51
CA LEU A 79 4.88 19.03 -16.50
C LEU A 79 5.05 18.46 -17.93
N ALA A 80 5.88 17.44 -18.11
CA ALA A 80 6.08 16.77 -19.40
C ALA A 80 4.82 16.10 -19.96
N SER A 81 3.88 15.69 -19.10
CA SER A 81 2.59 15.13 -19.53
C SER A 81 1.60 16.15 -20.12
N VAL A 82 1.90 17.46 -20.02
CA VAL A 82 1.00 18.54 -20.47
C VAL A 82 1.02 18.68 -21.99
N SER A 83 2.20 18.90 -22.58
CA SER A 83 2.45 19.06 -24.02
C SER A 83 3.93 18.78 -24.34
N PRO A 84 4.31 18.58 -25.62
CA PRO A 84 5.71 18.44 -26.02
C PRO A 84 6.60 19.60 -25.57
N GLU A 85 6.13 20.83 -25.69
CA GLU A 85 6.86 22.04 -25.28
C GLU A 85 7.07 22.08 -23.75
N MET A 86 6.10 21.56 -22.98
CA MET A 86 6.22 21.45 -21.53
C MET A 86 7.16 20.31 -21.11
N ALA A 87 7.29 19.26 -21.92
CA ALA A 87 8.32 18.25 -21.73
C ALA A 87 9.73 18.81 -21.97
N GLU A 88 9.91 19.60 -23.02
CA GLU A 88 11.16 20.32 -23.27
C GLU A 88 11.49 21.29 -22.13
N THR A 89 10.48 22.00 -21.61
CA THR A 89 10.61 22.91 -20.48
C THR A 89 11.07 22.18 -19.22
N GLN A 90 10.43 21.07 -18.87
CA GLN A 90 10.83 20.23 -17.73
C GLN A 90 12.27 19.71 -17.89
N HIS A 91 12.61 19.26 -19.09
CA HIS A 91 13.95 18.77 -19.40
C HIS A 91 15.02 19.87 -19.26
N PHE A 92 14.77 21.05 -19.80
CA PHE A 92 15.66 22.21 -19.67
C PHE A 92 15.91 22.55 -18.20
N PHE A 93 14.87 22.73 -17.40
CA PHE A 93 15.02 23.09 -15.99
C PHE A 93 15.69 22.00 -15.16
N SER A 94 15.33 20.72 -15.38
CA SER A 94 15.96 19.60 -14.67
C SER A 94 17.47 19.51 -14.95
N ASN A 95 17.88 19.76 -16.19
CA ASN A 95 19.29 19.79 -16.57
C ASN A 95 20.02 20.98 -15.95
N THR A 96 19.42 22.17 -15.97
CA THR A 96 19.98 23.36 -15.32
C THR A 96 20.16 23.15 -13.83
N ILE A 97 19.14 22.64 -13.13
CA ILE A 97 19.22 22.31 -11.69
C ILE A 97 20.34 21.31 -11.43
N THR A 98 20.43 20.25 -12.23
CA THR A 98 21.50 19.24 -12.10
C THR A 98 22.88 19.87 -12.27
N TYR A 99 23.03 20.78 -13.24
CA TYR A 99 24.28 21.48 -13.50
C TYR A 99 24.67 22.41 -12.34
N GLU A 100 23.74 23.21 -11.85
CA GLU A 100 23.97 24.12 -10.71
C GLU A 100 24.24 23.34 -9.42
N LEU A 101 23.56 22.23 -9.18
CA LEU A 101 23.82 21.35 -8.04
C LEU A 101 25.23 20.76 -8.10
N LYS A 102 25.72 20.39 -9.28
CA LYS A 102 27.12 19.95 -9.46
C LYS A 102 28.10 21.04 -9.07
N LYS A 103 27.87 22.30 -9.48
CA LYS A 103 28.71 23.43 -9.04
C LYS A 103 28.64 23.63 -7.53
N LEU A 104 27.46 23.53 -6.92
CA LEU A 104 27.32 23.69 -5.47
C LEU A 104 28.13 22.63 -4.72
N ASN A 105 28.18 21.40 -5.23
CA ASN A 105 28.97 20.33 -4.64
C ASN A 105 30.49 20.55 -4.75
N THR A 106 30.99 21.24 -5.78
CA THR A 106 32.44 21.51 -5.90
C THR A 106 32.94 22.58 -4.94
N VAL A 107 32.04 23.43 -4.43
CA VAL A 107 32.39 24.50 -3.47
C VAL A 107 32.16 24.11 -2.02
N LYS A 108 31.77 22.86 -1.73
CA LYS A 108 31.55 22.36 -0.38
C LYS A 108 32.87 22.23 0.38
N SER A 109 32.97 22.93 1.51
CA SER A 109 34.09 22.89 2.44
C SER A 109 33.58 23.16 3.87
N PRO A 110 34.37 22.94 4.94
CA PRO A 110 33.94 23.27 6.30
C PRO A 110 33.50 24.73 6.47
N GLU A 111 34.04 25.63 5.65
CA GLU A 111 33.71 27.06 5.70
C GLU A 111 32.38 27.41 5.00
N THR A 112 32.01 26.65 3.98
CA THR A 112 30.78 26.87 3.18
C THR A 112 29.65 25.91 3.56
N GLU A 113 29.93 24.93 4.43
CA GLU A 113 29.04 23.83 4.78
C GLU A 113 27.66 24.30 5.23
N LYS A 114 27.60 25.34 6.07
CA LYS A 114 26.33 25.89 6.56
C LYS A 114 25.45 26.40 5.40
N LEU A 115 26.01 27.21 4.50
CA LEU A 115 25.29 27.75 3.35
C LEU A 115 24.83 26.65 2.40
N VAL A 116 25.69 25.67 2.14
CA VAL A 116 25.36 24.51 1.29
C VAL A 116 24.22 23.70 1.92
N ASN A 117 24.29 23.39 3.21
CA ASN A 117 23.27 22.61 3.90
C ASN A 117 21.92 23.35 3.95
N ASP A 118 21.94 24.66 4.22
CA ASP A 118 20.73 25.49 4.22
C ASP A 118 20.07 25.51 2.82
N ALA A 119 20.88 25.58 1.75
CA ALA A 119 20.38 25.52 0.38
C ALA A 119 19.76 24.15 0.05
N LEU A 120 20.41 23.05 0.46
CA LEU A 120 19.89 21.69 0.26
C LEU A 120 18.56 21.49 0.98
N LEU A 121 18.41 22.01 2.20
CA LEU A 121 17.14 21.96 2.94
C LEU A 121 16.02 22.70 2.20
N ARG A 122 16.30 23.90 1.67
CA ARG A 122 15.33 24.67 0.88
C ARG A 122 14.95 23.94 -0.42
N LEU A 123 15.91 23.28 -1.06
CA LEU A 123 15.64 22.48 -2.26
C LEU A 123 14.74 21.28 -1.95
N GLU A 124 14.90 20.64 -0.80
CA GLU A 124 14.03 19.55 -0.35
C GLU A 124 12.59 20.03 -0.14
N GLN A 125 12.39 21.20 0.47
CA GLN A 125 11.07 21.80 0.62
C GLN A 125 10.42 22.08 -0.73
N LEU A 126 11.17 22.68 -1.67
CA LEU A 126 10.69 22.95 -3.03
C LEU A 126 10.37 21.64 -3.78
N GLU A 127 11.13 20.58 -3.58
CA GLU A 127 10.83 19.27 -4.17
C GLU A 127 9.52 18.69 -3.63
N GLN A 128 9.27 18.77 -2.33
CA GLN A 128 8.00 18.33 -1.72
C GLN A 128 6.80 19.14 -2.25
N GLU A 129 6.97 20.45 -2.42
CA GLU A 129 5.96 21.31 -3.07
C GLU A 129 5.71 20.85 -4.51
N TYR A 130 6.76 20.52 -5.27
CA TYR A 130 6.62 20.03 -6.64
C TYR A 130 5.84 18.71 -6.70
N GLN A 131 6.09 17.77 -5.79
CA GLN A 131 5.31 16.53 -5.70
C GLN A 131 3.83 16.81 -5.43
N THR A 132 3.53 17.78 -4.55
CA THR A 132 2.15 18.22 -4.30
C THR A 132 1.51 18.82 -5.56
N LEU A 133 2.28 19.60 -6.33
CA LEU A 133 1.82 20.18 -7.59
C LEU A 133 1.52 19.12 -8.66
N LYS A 134 2.27 18.01 -8.71
CA LYS A 134 1.97 16.88 -9.62
C LYS A 134 0.62 16.23 -9.32
N LEU A 135 0.29 16.07 -8.03
CA LEU A 135 -1.02 15.59 -7.60
C LEU A 135 -2.12 16.58 -8.03
N ASN A 136 -1.94 17.87 -7.73
CA ASN A 136 -2.88 18.91 -8.13
C ASN A 136 -3.07 18.99 -9.65
N LEU A 137 -2.01 18.77 -10.44
CA LEU A 137 -2.08 18.77 -11.91
C LEU A 137 -2.92 17.60 -12.42
N THR A 138 -2.76 16.44 -11.77
CA THR A 138 -3.52 15.22 -12.07
C THR A 138 -5.01 15.42 -11.79
N GLU A 139 -5.35 15.98 -10.62
CA GLU A 139 -6.72 16.22 -10.17
C GLU A 139 -7.42 17.36 -10.94
N SER A 140 -6.71 18.45 -11.23
CA SER A 140 -7.28 19.64 -11.88
C SER A 140 -7.44 19.51 -13.39
N GLY A 141 -6.90 18.46 -14.01
CA GLY A 141 -7.02 18.25 -15.46
C GLY A 141 -6.17 19.20 -16.30
N LYS A 142 -4.94 19.51 -15.86
CA LYS A 142 -3.99 20.45 -16.50
C LYS A 142 -4.35 21.94 -16.33
N ASP A 143 -4.77 22.36 -15.13
CA ASP A 143 -5.00 23.77 -14.82
C ASP A 143 -3.74 24.61 -15.04
N GLN A 144 -3.86 25.70 -15.83
CA GLN A 144 -2.76 26.61 -16.16
C GLN A 144 -2.10 27.23 -14.92
N ARG A 145 -2.85 27.43 -13.83
CA ARG A 145 -2.32 27.95 -12.57
C ARG A 145 -1.39 26.95 -11.90
N VAL A 146 -1.73 25.66 -11.96
CA VAL A 146 -0.86 24.58 -11.44
C VAL A 146 0.39 24.47 -12.31
N ILE A 147 0.24 24.52 -13.64
CA ILE A 147 1.36 24.54 -14.59
C ILE A 147 2.31 25.71 -14.29
N TYR A 148 1.77 26.92 -14.10
CA TYR A 148 2.56 28.08 -13.72
C TYR A 148 3.30 27.86 -12.41
N ALA A 149 2.62 27.36 -11.37
CA ALA A 149 3.25 27.05 -10.09
C ALA A 149 4.38 26.01 -10.21
N MET A 150 4.24 25.00 -11.07
CA MET A 150 5.29 24.01 -11.34
C MET A 150 6.52 24.64 -11.99
N ILE A 151 6.32 25.54 -12.97
CA ILE A 151 7.41 26.29 -13.61
C ILE A 151 8.09 27.21 -12.58
N THR A 152 7.32 27.93 -11.78
CA THR A 152 7.85 28.80 -10.71
C THR A 152 8.65 28.01 -9.68
N ASN A 153 8.21 26.79 -9.33
CA ASN A 153 8.98 25.93 -8.44
C ASN A 153 10.36 25.59 -9.02
N PHE A 154 10.45 25.25 -10.31
CA PHE A 154 11.75 25.05 -10.98
C PHE A 154 12.63 26.30 -10.94
N GLN A 155 12.06 27.48 -11.19
CA GLN A 155 12.77 28.75 -11.11
C GLN A 155 13.31 29.01 -9.71
N ASN A 156 12.48 28.84 -8.68
CA ASN A 156 12.88 29.02 -7.28
C ASN A 156 14.04 28.10 -6.89
N ARG A 157 14.05 26.84 -7.37
CA ARG A 157 15.16 25.91 -7.11
C ARG A 157 16.47 26.41 -7.71
N ILE A 158 16.42 26.97 -8.92
CA ILE A 158 17.58 27.56 -9.58
C ILE A 158 18.04 28.81 -8.82
N ASP A 159 17.12 29.67 -8.40
CA ASP A 159 17.43 30.88 -7.65
C ASP A 159 18.10 30.56 -6.31
N VAL A 160 17.64 29.53 -5.61
CA VAL A 160 18.30 29.03 -4.37
C VAL A 160 19.73 28.58 -4.67
N LEU A 161 19.94 27.80 -5.72
CA LEU A 161 21.28 27.32 -6.09
C LEU A 161 22.22 28.47 -6.47
N GLN A 162 21.77 29.37 -7.35
CA GLN A 162 22.58 30.50 -7.83
C GLN A 162 22.89 31.49 -6.72
N SER A 163 21.90 31.88 -5.90
CA SER A 163 22.12 32.80 -4.78
C SER A 163 23.07 32.23 -3.74
N THR A 164 23.04 30.90 -3.52
CA THR A 164 23.98 30.24 -2.60
C THR A 164 25.40 30.25 -3.16
N LEU A 165 25.57 29.95 -4.45
CA LEU A 165 26.87 30.02 -5.13
C LEU A 165 27.46 31.43 -5.07
N LEU A 166 26.64 32.46 -5.29
CA LEU A 166 27.05 33.86 -5.20
C LEU A 166 27.50 34.23 -3.77
N GLN A 167 26.73 33.85 -2.75
CA GLN A 167 27.12 34.09 -1.34
C GLN A 167 28.44 33.40 -0.98
N ILE A 168 28.66 32.18 -1.47
CA ILE A 168 29.92 31.46 -1.26
C ILE A 168 31.10 32.19 -1.93
N GLU A 169 30.91 32.71 -3.13
CA GLU A 169 31.94 33.48 -3.84
C GLU A 169 32.26 34.79 -3.13
N GLU A 170 31.24 35.53 -2.68
CA GLU A 170 31.41 36.74 -1.87
C GLU A 170 32.19 36.45 -0.58
N LEU A 171 31.89 35.36 0.12
CA LEU A 171 32.63 34.95 1.32
C LEU A 171 34.11 34.66 1.03
N LYS A 172 34.44 34.04 -0.11
CA LYS A 172 35.82 33.76 -0.50
C LYS A 172 36.59 35.04 -0.81
N THR A 173 36.00 35.94 -1.58
CA THR A 173 36.64 37.21 -1.97
C THR A 173 36.92 38.12 -0.76
N LEU A 174 35.98 38.20 0.18
CA LEU A 174 36.18 38.95 1.43
C LEU A 174 37.35 38.41 2.24
N LYS A 175 37.52 37.09 2.32
CA LYS A 175 38.67 36.49 3.02
C LYS A 175 40.00 36.81 2.33
N GLN A 176 40.08 36.71 1.00
CA GLN A 176 41.29 37.03 0.25
C GLN A 176 41.75 38.48 0.48
N ASN A 177 40.83 39.44 0.41
CA ASN A 177 41.14 40.85 0.61
C ASN A 177 41.65 41.16 2.03
N ASN A 178 41.14 40.46 3.05
CA ASN A 178 41.63 40.61 4.42
C ASN A 178 43.07 40.08 4.59
N TYR A 179 43.47 39.03 3.85
CA TYR A 179 44.85 38.55 3.89
C TYR A 179 45.83 39.50 3.19
N GLU A 180 45.42 40.20 2.14
CA GLU A 180 46.26 41.17 1.42
C GLU A 180 46.44 42.52 2.16
N THR A 181 45.49 42.91 3.01
CA THR A 181 45.58 44.15 3.80
C THR A 181 46.34 44.01 5.12
N THR A 182 46.69 42.78 5.51
CA THR A 182 47.40 42.49 6.77
C THR A 182 48.87 42.10 6.56
N LEU A 183 49.41 42.28 5.35
CA LEU A 183 50.83 42.10 4.98
C LEU A 183 51.50 43.46 4.72
#